data_AF-A0A8B9S349-F1
#
_entry.id   AF-A0A8B9S349-F1
#
_cell.length_a   1.000
_cell.length_b   1.000
_cell.length_c   1.000
_cell.angle_alpha   90.00
_cell.angle_beta   90.00
_cell.angle_gamma   90.00
#
_symmetry.space_group_name_H-M   'P 1'
#
loop_
_entity.id
_entity.type
_entity.pdbx_description
1 polymer ?
#
loop_
_entity_poly.entity_id
_entity_poly.type
_entity_poly.pdbx_seq_one_letter_code
_entity_poly.pdbx_strand_id
1 'polypeptide(L)'
;MSSSSSIGRFNVWDYVVFAAMLLVSAIIGIYYAFAGGGQKTSKDYLMGGRSMTALPVALSLTASFMSAVTVLGTPAEVYRFGAIFSIFAITYALVVLCSAEIFLPVFYRLGITSTYEYLELRFNKYLRLCGTVLFVVQTTLYTGIVIYAPALALNQVTGFDLWGAVVATGVVCTFYCTLGGLKAVVWTDVFQVGIMVAGFSSVIIRAVVFQEGIGHIVNDSYYGGRLNFWDFNPNPLQRHTFWTIVIGGTFTWTGIYGVNQSQVQRYIACKTRFHAKLSLYINLVGLWAILACAVLCGLALYSIYKDCDPWTAKQVSAPDQLMPYLVLDILRDFPGLPGLFVASAYSGTLSTVSSSINALAAVTVEDLIRPYFRSLSEKKLSWISMGMSLFYGGVCIAMAALASVMGALLQAALSIFGMVGGPLLGLFALGILCSFANGMGAFVGLVSGFAISLWVGIGAQIYPPLPVRTIPLSLSTAGCNISSSSNFTSPTENPVTTLFYTQAKEYTRPVLADNWYSLSYLYFSTLGTLVTVAVGIVTSLLTGTSPRTVIEWKS
;
A
#
# COMPACT_ATOMS: atom_id res chain seq x y z
N MET A 1 32.49 5.11 -14.68
CA MET A 1 32.84 6.53 -14.45
C MET A 1 32.50 7.33 -15.69
N SER A 2 31.29 7.90 -15.75
CA SER A 2 30.94 9.02 -16.62
C SER A 2 30.59 10.20 -15.73
N SER A 3 31.13 11.34 -16.13
CA SER A 3 30.97 12.70 -15.62
C SER A 3 29.66 13.03 -14.90
N SER A 4 29.77 13.92 -13.90
CA SER A 4 28.71 14.71 -13.27
C SER A 4 27.84 15.50 -14.28
N SER A 5 27.07 14.81 -15.12
CA SER A 5 26.01 15.43 -15.89
C SER A 5 24.88 15.73 -14.92
N SER A 6 24.48 17.00 -14.82
CA SER A 6 23.17 17.37 -14.30
C SER A 6 22.15 16.39 -14.88
N ILE A 7 21.51 15.61 -14.02
CA ILE A 7 20.61 14.55 -14.46
C ILE A 7 19.55 15.18 -15.35
N GLY A 8 19.39 14.62 -16.55
CA GLY A 8 18.51 15.16 -17.58
C GLY A 8 17.07 15.25 -17.08
N ARG A 9 16.34 16.25 -17.56
CA ARG A 9 14.89 16.34 -17.35
C ARG A 9 14.16 15.51 -18.42
N PHE A 10 12.87 15.29 -18.22
CA PHE A 10 11.98 14.69 -19.21
C PHE A 10 12.15 15.29 -20.62
N ASN A 11 12.22 14.41 -21.60
CA ASN A 11 12.09 14.74 -23.00
C ASN A 11 10.61 14.89 -23.39
N VAL A 12 10.33 15.53 -24.52
CA VAL A 12 8.96 15.75 -25.01
C VAL A 12 8.18 14.43 -25.11
N TRP A 13 8.82 13.37 -25.57
CA TRP A 13 8.20 12.04 -25.68
C TRP A 13 7.83 11.42 -24.34
N ASP A 14 8.54 11.74 -23.26
CA ASP A 14 8.20 11.29 -21.91
C ASP A 14 6.88 11.90 -21.44
N TYR A 15 6.69 13.19 -21.70
CA TYR A 15 5.42 13.87 -21.44
C TYR A 15 4.28 13.30 -22.30
N VAL A 16 4.54 12.98 -23.57
CA VAL A 16 3.53 12.39 -24.47
C VAL A 16 3.07 11.03 -23.96
N VAL A 17 3.99 10.12 -23.60
CA VAL A 17 3.64 8.79 -23.07
C VAL A 17 2.88 8.92 -21.75
N PHE A 18 3.35 9.80 -20.87
CA PHE A 18 2.70 10.04 -19.58
C PHE A 18 1.28 10.62 -19.74
N ALA A 19 1.12 11.64 -20.58
CA ALA A 19 -0.18 12.26 -20.86
C ALA A 19 -1.13 11.28 -21.56
N ALA A 20 -0.63 10.46 -22.49
CA ALA A 20 -1.43 9.43 -23.16
C ALA A 20 -2.00 8.41 -22.17
N MET A 21 -1.22 7.97 -21.18
CA MET A 21 -1.71 7.06 -20.13
C MET A 21 -2.86 7.70 -19.31
N LEU A 22 -2.71 8.97 -18.92
CA LEU A 22 -3.76 9.71 -18.20
C LEU A 22 -5.02 9.88 -19.04
N LEU A 23 -4.87 10.24 -20.32
CA LEU A 23 -5.98 10.41 -21.25
C LEU A 23 -6.74 9.10 -21.47
N VAL A 24 -6.04 7.99 -21.71
CA VAL A 24 -6.68 6.67 -21.89
C VAL A 24 -7.42 6.27 -20.62
N SER A 25 -6.84 6.48 -19.44
CA SER A 25 -7.51 6.21 -18.16
C SER A 25 -8.79 7.04 -17.99
N ALA A 26 -8.74 8.33 -18.33
CA ALA A 26 -9.90 9.22 -18.28
C ALA A 26 -10.98 8.81 -19.31
N ILE A 27 -10.59 8.45 -20.53
CA ILE A 27 -11.49 8.00 -21.60
C ILE A 27 -12.21 6.72 -21.19
N ILE A 28 -11.52 5.74 -20.60
CA ILE A 28 -12.17 4.51 -20.09
C ILE A 28 -13.21 4.88 -19.02
N GLY A 29 -12.87 5.81 -18.12
CA GLY A 29 -13.80 6.35 -17.12
C GLY A 29 -15.07 6.95 -17.73
N ILE A 30 -14.90 7.87 -18.69
CA ILE A 30 -15.98 8.55 -19.41
C ILE A 30 -16.82 7.56 -20.23
N TYR A 31 -16.17 6.61 -20.91
CA TYR A 31 -16.84 5.59 -21.71
C TYR A 31 -17.81 4.77 -20.85
N TYR A 32 -17.38 4.28 -19.69
CA TYR A 32 -18.27 3.53 -18.79
C TYR A 32 -19.31 4.41 -18.10
N ALA A 33 -19.07 5.71 -17.96
CA ALA A 33 -20.05 6.67 -17.45
C ALA A 33 -21.22 6.89 -18.43
N PHE A 34 -20.93 7.11 -19.72
CA PHE A 34 -21.92 7.55 -20.71
C PHE A 34 -22.36 6.48 -21.72
N ALA A 35 -21.43 5.64 -22.20
CA ALA A 35 -21.67 4.71 -23.30
C ALA A 35 -21.76 3.24 -22.86
N GLY A 36 -21.10 2.87 -21.75
CA GLY A 36 -21.03 1.50 -21.21
C GLY A 36 -22.29 0.98 -20.51
N GLY A 37 -23.45 1.55 -20.80
CA GLY A 37 -24.76 1.09 -20.28
C GLY A 37 -25.43 1.97 -19.22
N GLY A 38 -24.76 3.03 -18.75
CA GLY A 38 -25.31 4.04 -17.82
C GLY A 38 -25.66 3.49 -16.43
N GLN A 39 -25.11 4.09 -15.37
CA GLN A 39 -25.42 3.68 -14.00
C GLN A 39 -26.80 4.17 -13.58
N LYS A 40 -27.82 3.31 -13.74
CA LYS A 40 -29.23 3.64 -13.40
C LYS A 40 -29.53 3.55 -11.91
N THR A 41 -28.74 2.78 -11.14
CA THR A 41 -28.95 2.54 -9.70
C THR A 41 -27.67 2.74 -8.89
N SER A 42 -27.82 3.04 -7.59
CA SER A 42 -26.67 3.18 -6.68
C SER A 42 -25.91 1.87 -6.51
N LYS A 43 -26.61 0.72 -6.59
CA LYS A 43 -25.99 -0.61 -6.56
C LYS A 43 -25.17 -0.88 -7.82
N ASP A 44 -25.60 -0.42 -8.98
CA ASP A 44 -24.80 -0.56 -10.21
C ASP A 44 -23.54 0.30 -10.16
N TYR A 45 -23.64 1.51 -9.60
CA TYR A 45 -22.52 2.41 -9.37
C TYR A 45 -21.48 1.79 -8.42
N LEU A 46 -21.93 1.33 -7.24
CA LEU A 46 -21.04 0.87 -6.18
C LEU A 46 -20.59 -0.60 -6.37
N MET A 47 -21.45 -1.49 -6.88
CA MET A 47 -21.18 -2.94 -6.92
C MET A 47 -21.01 -3.50 -8.33
N GLY A 48 -21.08 -2.66 -9.36
CA GLY A 48 -20.96 -3.10 -10.75
C GLY A 48 -22.00 -4.16 -11.14
N GLY A 49 -23.16 -4.18 -10.50
CA GLY A 49 -24.27 -5.09 -10.81
C GLY A 49 -23.98 -6.58 -10.60
N ARG A 50 -22.93 -6.95 -9.87
CA ARG A 50 -22.49 -8.35 -9.66
C ARG A 50 -22.33 -9.18 -10.94
N SER A 51 -21.93 -8.55 -12.03
CA SER A 51 -21.80 -9.21 -13.34
C SER A 51 -20.35 -9.51 -13.73
N MET A 52 -19.38 -9.22 -12.87
CA MET A 52 -17.96 -9.23 -13.25
C MET A 52 -17.40 -10.66 -13.32
N THR A 53 -16.45 -10.87 -14.24
CA THR A 53 -15.71 -12.11 -14.40
C THR A 53 -14.42 -12.09 -13.56
N ALA A 54 -13.81 -13.26 -13.36
CA ALA A 54 -12.67 -13.41 -12.45
C ALA A 54 -11.42 -12.62 -12.87
N LEU A 55 -11.10 -12.57 -14.16
CA LEU A 55 -9.84 -11.97 -14.65
C LEU A 55 -9.78 -10.45 -14.49
N PRO A 56 -10.78 -9.65 -14.93
CA PRO A 56 -10.75 -8.20 -14.71
C PRO A 56 -10.70 -7.85 -13.21
N VAL A 57 -11.45 -8.58 -12.40
CA VAL A 57 -11.44 -8.42 -10.94
C VAL A 57 -10.07 -8.78 -10.37
N ALA A 58 -9.43 -9.87 -10.81
CA ALA A 58 -8.10 -10.26 -10.35
C ALA A 58 -7.03 -9.19 -10.63
N LEU A 59 -6.96 -8.72 -11.88
CA LEU A 59 -6.01 -7.67 -12.28
C LEU A 59 -6.26 -6.39 -11.49
N SER A 60 -7.53 -6.07 -11.26
CA SER A 60 -7.93 -4.91 -10.48
C SER A 60 -7.61 -5.03 -8.99
N LEU A 61 -7.78 -6.23 -8.38
CA LEU A 61 -7.31 -6.54 -7.03
C LEU A 61 -5.78 -6.39 -6.94
N THR A 62 -5.04 -6.78 -7.98
CA THR A 62 -3.58 -6.63 -8.04
C THR A 62 -3.19 -5.15 -8.10
N ALA A 63 -3.84 -4.36 -8.97
CA ALA A 63 -3.56 -2.94 -9.16
C ALA A 63 -3.81 -2.11 -7.90
N SER A 64 -4.92 -2.39 -7.21
CA SER A 64 -5.48 -1.53 -6.15
C SER A 64 -4.60 -1.36 -4.92
N PHE A 65 -3.66 -2.27 -4.67
CA PHE A 65 -2.71 -2.16 -3.56
C PHE A 65 -1.25 -2.21 -4.01
N MET A 66 -0.99 -2.46 -5.29
CA MET A 66 0.32 -2.27 -5.92
C MET A 66 0.46 -0.81 -6.37
N SER A 67 0.31 0.11 -5.41
CA SER A 67 0.40 1.55 -5.63
C SER A 67 1.81 2.01 -6.02
N ALA A 68 1.99 3.32 -6.28
CA ALA A 68 3.32 3.92 -6.40
C ALA A 68 4.23 3.61 -5.20
N VAL A 69 3.66 3.35 -4.01
CA VAL A 69 4.41 2.93 -2.82
C VAL A 69 5.13 1.60 -3.06
N THR A 70 4.55 0.68 -3.83
CA THR A 70 5.25 -0.55 -4.24
C THR A 70 6.28 -0.26 -5.33
N VAL A 71 5.92 0.53 -6.33
CA VAL A 71 6.80 0.82 -7.49
C VAL A 71 8.08 1.55 -7.07
N LEU A 72 7.98 2.45 -6.10
CA LEU A 72 9.08 3.29 -5.63
C LEU A 72 9.67 2.77 -4.31
N GLY A 73 8.81 2.42 -3.36
CA GLY A 73 9.22 2.06 -2.00
C GLY A 73 9.80 0.64 -1.89
N THR A 74 9.27 -0.35 -2.61
CA THR A 74 9.80 -1.73 -2.53
C THR A 74 11.23 -1.84 -3.07
N PRO A 75 11.58 -1.30 -4.25
CA PRO A 75 12.97 -1.30 -4.70
C PRO A 75 13.91 -0.55 -3.74
N ALA A 76 13.47 0.58 -3.18
CA ALA A 76 14.25 1.33 -2.19
C ALA A 76 14.46 0.53 -0.90
N GLU A 77 13.46 -0.26 -0.49
CA GLU A 77 13.56 -1.15 0.66
C GLU A 77 14.56 -2.28 0.39
N VAL A 78 14.53 -2.89 -0.80
CA VAL A 78 15.48 -3.94 -1.21
C VAL A 78 16.91 -3.41 -1.33
N TYR A 79 17.08 -2.17 -1.79
CA TYR A 79 18.38 -1.50 -1.84
C TYR A 79 19.02 -1.36 -0.45
N ARG A 80 18.20 -1.06 0.56
CA ARG A 80 18.65 -0.77 1.94
C ARG A 80 18.70 -1.99 2.86
N PHE A 81 17.80 -2.95 2.69
CA PHE A 81 17.62 -4.09 3.60
C PHE A 81 17.75 -5.46 2.91
N GLY A 82 17.89 -5.49 1.58
CA GLY A 82 18.15 -6.70 0.81
C GLY A 82 16.90 -7.41 0.27
N ALA A 83 17.14 -8.51 -0.43
CA ALA A 83 16.15 -9.34 -1.10
C ALA A 83 15.32 -10.21 -0.15
N ILE A 84 15.54 -10.13 1.17
CA ILE A 84 14.68 -10.79 2.18
C ILE A 84 13.20 -10.41 2.00
N PHE A 85 12.93 -9.21 1.46
CA PHE A 85 11.59 -8.75 1.11
C PHE A 85 10.85 -9.70 0.15
N SER A 86 11.55 -10.50 -0.66
CA SER A 86 10.94 -11.51 -1.54
C SER A 86 10.15 -12.60 -0.79
N ILE A 87 10.40 -12.80 0.51
CA ILE A 87 9.62 -13.69 1.39
C ILE A 87 8.12 -13.30 1.45
N PHE A 88 7.77 -12.05 1.12
CA PHE A 88 6.37 -11.67 0.94
C PHE A 88 5.62 -12.55 -0.07
N ALA A 89 6.31 -13.26 -0.97
CA ALA A 89 5.68 -14.25 -1.84
C ALA A 89 4.94 -15.35 -1.06
N ILE A 90 5.54 -15.87 0.02
CA ILE A 90 4.92 -16.86 0.92
C ILE A 90 3.75 -16.21 1.67
N THR A 91 3.95 -14.98 2.15
CA THR A 91 2.93 -14.20 2.84
C THR A 91 1.68 -14.03 1.97
N TYR A 92 1.84 -13.64 0.70
CA TYR A 92 0.75 -13.47 -0.25
C TYR A 92 -0.02 -14.77 -0.50
N ALA A 93 0.68 -15.91 -0.56
CA ALA A 93 0.02 -17.21 -0.70
C ALA A 93 -0.88 -17.52 0.50
N LEU A 94 -0.38 -17.33 1.72
CA LEU A 94 -1.16 -17.52 2.95
C LEU A 94 -2.37 -16.57 3.02
N VAL A 95 -2.17 -15.31 2.67
CA VAL A 95 -3.22 -14.28 2.69
C VAL A 95 -4.33 -14.59 1.71
N VAL A 96 -3.99 -15.00 0.49
CA VAL A 96 -4.98 -15.37 -0.54
C VAL A 96 -5.75 -16.60 -0.09
N LEU A 97 -5.09 -17.60 0.49
CA LEU A 97 -5.74 -18.79 1.04
C LEU A 97 -6.71 -18.42 2.17
N CYS A 98 -6.25 -17.65 3.17
CA CYS A 98 -7.09 -17.20 4.28
C CYS A 98 -8.27 -16.36 3.80
N SER A 99 -8.05 -15.42 2.89
CA SER A 99 -9.09 -14.53 2.37
C SER A 99 -10.12 -15.28 1.53
N ALA A 100 -9.69 -16.20 0.66
CA ALA A 100 -10.57 -16.95 -0.22
C ALA A 100 -11.40 -18.02 0.52
N GLU A 101 -10.84 -18.64 1.55
CA GLU A 101 -11.47 -19.76 2.25
C GLU A 101 -12.21 -19.37 3.53
N ILE A 102 -11.75 -18.33 4.25
CA ILE A 102 -12.36 -17.92 5.52
C ILE A 102 -13.31 -16.74 5.31
N PHE A 103 -12.81 -15.62 4.76
CA PHE A 103 -13.54 -14.34 4.75
C PHE A 103 -14.52 -14.22 3.58
N LEU A 104 -14.06 -14.47 2.34
CA LEU A 104 -14.85 -14.33 1.13
C LEU A 104 -16.18 -15.08 1.17
N PRO A 105 -16.26 -16.35 1.63
CA PRO A 105 -17.52 -17.08 1.66
C PRO A 105 -18.60 -16.41 2.51
N VAL A 106 -18.21 -15.77 3.61
CA VAL A 106 -19.12 -15.08 4.53
C VAL A 106 -19.73 -13.88 3.82
N PHE A 107 -18.89 -12.99 3.30
CA PHE A 107 -19.35 -11.77 2.65
C PHE A 107 -20.14 -12.04 1.37
N TYR A 108 -19.72 -13.03 0.58
CA TYR A 108 -20.41 -13.38 -0.66
C TYR A 108 -21.83 -13.93 -0.38
N ARG A 109 -22.02 -14.74 0.68
CA ARG A 109 -23.32 -15.29 1.06
C ARG A 109 -24.27 -14.24 1.62
N LEU A 110 -23.76 -13.31 2.42
CA LEU A 110 -24.58 -12.25 3.03
C LEU A 110 -25.05 -11.21 1.99
N GLY A 111 -24.31 -11.06 0.91
CA GLY A 111 -24.69 -10.13 -0.16
C GLY A 111 -24.70 -8.67 0.29
N ILE A 112 -23.90 -8.32 1.31
CA ILE A 112 -23.79 -6.98 1.89
C ILE A 112 -23.10 -6.00 0.94
N THR A 113 -23.39 -4.72 1.12
CA THR A 113 -22.74 -3.63 0.36
C THR A 113 -21.55 -3.08 1.13
N SER A 114 -21.70 -2.88 2.43
CA SER A 114 -20.61 -2.54 3.34
C SER A 114 -20.16 -3.79 4.09
N THR A 115 -18.85 -4.03 4.16
CA THR A 115 -18.25 -5.06 5.02
C THR A 115 -18.66 -4.89 6.48
N TYR A 116 -18.86 -3.65 6.93
CA TYR A 116 -19.22 -3.34 8.32
C TYR A 116 -20.68 -3.69 8.65
N GLU A 117 -21.54 -3.90 7.65
CA GLU A 117 -22.89 -4.42 7.83
C GLU A 117 -22.87 -5.81 8.52
N TYR A 118 -21.85 -6.63 8.22
CA TYR A 118 -21.62 -7.89 8.92
C TYR A 118 -21.49 -7.71 10.44
N LEU A 119 -20.83 -6.63 10.90
CA LEU A 119 -20.63 -6.39 12.33
C LEU A 119 -21.94 -6.04 13.04
N GLU A 120 -22.88 -5.38 12.35
CA GLU A 120 -24.22 -5.14 12.88
C GLU A 120 -25.03 -6.43 12.97
N LEU A 121 -25.00 -7.24 11.91
CA LEU A 121 -25.68 -8.54 11.86
C LEU A 121 -25.13 -9.51 12.92
N ARG A 122 -23.81 -9.47 13.18
CA ARG A 122 -23.14 -10.36 14.13
C ARG A 122 -23.21 -9.87 15.57
N PHE A 123 -23.14 -8.57 15.78
CA PHE A 123 -23.06 -7.98 17.11
C PHE A 123 -24.10 -6.89 17.32
N ASN A 124 -23.85 -5.66 16.85
CA ASN A 124 -24.76 -4.53 17.01
C ASN A 124 -24.36 -3.33 16.12
N LYS A 125 -25.26 -2.35 16.01
CA LYS A 125 -25.08 -1.12 15.22
C LYS A 125 -23.87 -0.28 15.67
N TYR A 126 -23.52 -0.29 16.96
CA TYR A 126 -22.38 0.49 17.47
C TYR A 126 -21.06 -0.03 16.91
N LEU A 127 -20.89 -1.35 16.81
CA LEU A 127 -19.71 -1.97 16.23
C LEU A 127 -19.59 -1.74 14.73
N ARG A 128 -20.72 -1.72 14.00
CA ARG A 128 -20.74 -1.26 12.60
C ARG A 128 -20.19 0.16 12.49
N LEU A 129 -20.73 1.10 13.28
CA LEU A 129 -20.27 2.50 13.24
C LEU A 129 -18.80 2.66 13.61
N CYS A 130 -18.31 1.96 14.64
CA CYS A 130 -16.90 1.98 15.01
C CYS A 130 -16.01 1.45 13.88
N GLY A 131 -16.39 0.32 13.26
CA GLY A 131 -15.69 -0.26 12.13
C GLY A 131 -15.62 0.71 10.94
N THR A 132 -16.76 1.31 10.59
CA THR A 132 -16.89 2.32 9.53
C THR A 132 -15.97 3.52 9.78
N VAL A 133 -15.97 4.10 10.98
CA VAL A 133 -15.15 5.28 11.30
C VAL A 133 -13.65 4.96 11.21
N LEU A 134 -13.23 3.84 11.79
CA LEU A 134 -11.82 3.41 11.73
C LEU A 134 -11.37 3.18 10.29
N PHE A 135 -12.22 2.57 9.46
CA PHE A 135 -11.96 2.41 8.04
C PHE A 135 -11.83 3.73 7.28
N VAL A 136 -12.73 4.68 7.54
CA VAL A 136 -12.68 5.99 6.88
C VAL A 136 -11.37 6.70 7.21
N VAL A 137 -10.98 6.73 8.49
CA VAL A 137 -9.73 7.35 8.94
C VAL A 137 -8.51 6.66 8.32
N GLN A 138 -8.43 5.33 8.43
CA GLN A 138 -7.33 4.53 7.90
C GLN A 138 -7.15 4.72 6.39
N THR A 139 -8.25 4.60 5.64
CA THR A 139 -8.21 4.65 4.18
C THR A 139 -7.85 6.04 3.70
N THR A 140 -8.40 7.10 4.31
CA THR A 140 -8.07 8.48 3.96
C THR A 140 -6.58 8.79 4.20
N LEU A 141 -6.02 8.34 5.33
CA LEU A 141 -4.58 8.48 5.63
C LEU A 141 -3.71 7.76 4.60
N TYR A 142 -4.05 6.51 4.28
CA TYR A 142 -3.33 5.72 3.29
C TYR A 142 -3.41 6.35 1.89
N THR A 143 -4.59 6.79 1.46
CA THR A 143 -4.76 7.43 0.14
C THR A 143 -3.92 8.70 0.02
N GLY A 144 -3.76 9.48 1.08
CA GLY A 144 -2.85 10.63 1.11
C GLY A 144 -1.39 10.26 0.78
N ILE A 145 -0.87 9.19 1.39
CA ILE A 145 0.48 8.66 1.09
C ILE A 145 0.60 8.24 -0.37
N VAL A 146 -0.44 7.59 -0.88
CA VAL A 146 -0.46 7.08 -2.25
C VAL A 146 -0.51 8.20 -3.29
N ILE A 147 -1.17 9.32 -3.01
CA ILE A 147 -1.14 10.52 -3.88
C ILE A 147 0.24 11.19 -3.84
N TYR A 148 0.89 11.22 -2.68
CA TYR A 148 2.19 11.88 -2.50
C TYR A 148 3.35 11.14 -3.20
N ALA A 149 3.38 9.81 -3.12
CA ALA A 149 4.48 8.98 -3.65
C ALA A 149 4.84 9.26 -5.13
N PRO A 150 3.91 9.23 -6.09
CA PRO A 150 4.24 9.47 -7.49
C PRO A 150 4.44 10.96 -7.78
N ALA A 151 3.88 11.87 -6.99
CA ALA A 151 4.16 13.30 -7.10
C ALA A 151 5.62 13.61 -6.76
N LEU A 152 6.17 12.93 -5.75
CA LEU A 152 7.59 12.99 -5.41
C LEU A 152 8.48 12.47 -6.56
N ALA A 153 8.07 11.37 -7.21
CA ALA A 153 8.76 10.86 -8.40
C ALA A 153 8.70 11.84 -9.57
N LEU A 154 7.53 12.43 -9.85
CA LEU A 154 7.37 13.41 -10.92
C LEU A 154 8.22 14.67 -10.68
N ASN A 155 8.24 15.16 -9.43
CA ASN A 155 9.07 16.30 -9.02
C ASN A 155 10.55 16.01 -9.28
N GLN A 156 11.04 14.81 -8.93
CA GLN A 156 12.44 14.42 -9.14
C GLN A 156 12.85 14.41 -10.62
N VAL A 157 11.94 13.99 -11.53
CA VAL A 157 12.28 13.81 -12.94
C VAL A 157 11.98 15.00 -13.85
N THR A 158 11.04 15.85 -13.45
CA THR A 158 10.64 17.04 -14.23
C THR A 158 11.11 18.34 -13.61
N GLY A 159 11.34 18.36 -12.29
CA GLY A 159 11.46 19.60 -11.51
C GLY A 159 10.15 20.35 -11.33
N PHE A 160 9.00 19.75 -11.70
CA PHE A 160 7.68 20.35 -11.52
C PHE A 160 7.34 20.52 -10.03
N ASP A 161 6.54 21.54 -9.69
CA ASP A 161 6.14 21.79 -8.31
C ASP A 161 5.43 20.57 -7.70
N LEU A 162 5.91 20.15 -6.52
CA LEU A 162 5.43 18.95 -5.83
C LEU A 162 3.94 19.05 -5.50
N TRP A 163 3.48 20.20 -5.01
CA TRP A 163 2.10 20.42 -4.62
C TRP A 163 1.18 20.55 -5.83
N GLY A 164 1.65 21.19 -6.90
CA GLY A 164 1.00 21.17 -8.21
C GLY A 164 0.77 19.75 -8.70
N ALA A 165 1.77 18.86 -8.59
CA ALA A 165 1.64 17.46 -8.99
C ALA A 165 0.63 16.71 -8.13
N VAL A 166 0.68 16.90 -6.81
CA VAL A 166 -0.29 16.30 -5.87
C VAL A 166 -1.72 16.70 -6.22
N VAL A 167 -1.98 18.00 -6.40
CA VAL A 167 -3.32 18.51 -6.73
C VAL A 167 -3.78 18.01 -8.10
N ALA A 168 -2.92 18.09 -9.12
CA ALA A 168 -3.27 17.61 -10.46
C ALA A 168 -3.65 16.12 -10.47
N THR A 169 -2.84 15.29 -9.80
CA THR A 169 -3.08 13.84 -9.68
C THR A 169 -4.40 13.55 -8.98
N GLY A 170 -4.65 14.22 -7.85
CA GLY A 170 -5.87 14.05 -7.07
C GLY A 170 -7.12 14.49 -7.81
N VAL A 171 -7.06 15.61 -8.54
CA VAL A 171 -8.18 16.13 -9.33
C VAL A 171 -8.51 15.19 -10.49
N VAL A 172 -7.51 14.77 -11.27
CA VAL A 172 -7.70 13.82 -12.38
C VAL A 172 -8.30 12.52 -11.87
N CYS A 173 -7.77 11.98 -10.76
CA CYS A 173 -8.28 10.76 -10.17
C CYS A 173 -9.73 10.91 -9.72
N THR A 174 -10.02 11.92 -8.91
CA THR A 174 -11.36 12.17 -8.37
C THR A 174 -12.39 12.35 -9.50
N PHE A 175 -12.02 13.05 -10.57
CA PHE A 175 -12.90 13.29 -11.71
C PHE A 175 -13.37 11.99 -12.38
N TYR A 176 -12.46 11.12 -12.82
CA TYR A 176 -12.90 9.89 -13.52
C TYR A 176 -13.54 8.87 -12.56
N CYS A 177 -13.15 8.87 -11.28
CA CYS A 177 -13.78 8.02 -10.27
C CYS A 177 -15.24 8.37 -10.06
N THR A 178 -15.52 9.68 -9.96
CA THR A 178 -16.86 10.20 -9.73
C THR A 178 -17.79 9.83 -10.87
N LEU A 179 -17.29 9.85 -12.11
CA LEU A 179 -18.09 9.56 -13.31
C LEU A 179 -18.28 8.05 -13.57
N GLY A 180 -17.27 7.22 -13.33
CA GLY A 180 -17.23 5.85 -13.84
C GLY A 180 -17.76 4.75 -12.91
N GLY A 181 -17.77 4.94 -11.59
CA GLY A 181 -18.12 3.91 -10.59
C GLY A 181 -17.29 2.62 -10.69
N LEU A 182 -17.70 1.54 -10.00
CA LEU A 182 -16.85 0.35 -9.81
C LEU A 182 -16.43 -0.33 -11.12
N LYS A 183 -17.33 -0.41 -12.13
CA LYS A 183 -17.00 -1.04 -13.43
C LYS A 183 -15.89 -0.29 -14.15
N ALA A 184 -15.97 1.04 -14.20
CA ALA A 184 -14.93 1.84 -14.82
C ALA A 184 -13.60 1.66 -14.08
N VAL A 185 -13.64 1.73 -12.75
CA VAL A 185 -12.45 1.54 -11.90
C VAL A 185 -11.77 0.20 -12.20
N VAL A 186 -12.53 -0.91 -12.27
CA VAL A 186 -11.96 -2.23 -12.59
C VAL A 186 -11.30 -2.25 -13.98
N TRP A 187 -11.90 -1.64 -15.00
CA TRP A 187 -11.34 -1.64 -16.35
C TRP A 187 -10.17 -0.68 -16.52
N THR A 188 -10.17 0.47 -15.84
CA THR A 188 -8.99 1.34 -15.77
C THR A 188 -7.83 0.61 -15.11
N ASP A 189 -8.10 -0.18 -14.06
CA ASP A 189 -7.07 -0.95 -13.38
C ASP A 189 -6.45 -2.01 -14.29
N VAL A 190 -7.25 -2.71 -15.09
CA VAL A 190 -6.76 -3.71 -16.06
C VAL A 190 -5.75 -3.09 -17.02
N PHE A 191 -6.05 -1.90 -17.55
CA PHE A 191 -5.13 -1.16 -18.40
C PHE A 191 -3.86 -0.75 -17.62
N GLN A 192 -4.04 -0.23 -16.42
CA GLN A 192 -2.97 0.29 -15.56
C GLN A 192 -1.97 -0.80 -15.12
N VAL A 193 -2.42 -2.04 -14.85
CA VAL A 193 -1.50 -3.16 -14.56
C VAL A 193 -0.57 -3.44 -15.75
N GLY A 194 -1.09 -3.36 -16.97
CA GLY A 194 -0.28 -3.52 -18.18
C GLY A 194 0.84 -2.47 -18.26
N ILE A 195 0.50 -1.21 -18.00
CA ILE A 195 1.48 -0.11 -17.93
C ILE A 195 2.49 -0.32 -16.80
N MET A 196 2.04 -0.83 -15.66
CA MET A 196 2.92 -1.13 -14.53
C MET A 196 3.99 -2.17 -14.87
N VAL A 197 3.57 -3.31 -15.44
CA VAL A 197 4.48 -4.37 -15.86
C VAL A 197 5.44 -3.88 -16.96
N ALA A 198 4.94 -3.08 -17.91
CA ALA A 198 5.77 -2.49 -18.96
C ALA A 198 6.83 -1.53 -18.38
N GLY A 199 6.45 -0.67 -17.44
CA GLY A 199 7.37 0.24 -16.76
C GLY A 199 8.48 -0.49 -16.01
N PHE A 200 8.13 -1.50 -15.19
CA PHE A 200 9.14 -2.34 -14.53
C PHE A 200 10.05 -3.06 -15.52
N SER A 201 9.47 -3.68 -16.54
CA SER A 201 10.23 -4.42 -17.55
C SER A 201 11.24 -3.52 -18.28
N SER A 202 10.87 -2.28 -18.59
CA SER A 202 11.77 -1.32 -19.25
C SER A 202 13.03 -1.03 -18.41
N VAL A 203 12.87 -0.85 -17.10
CA VAL A 203 13.98 -0.61 -16.17
C VAL A 203 14.85 -1.86 -16.01
N ILE A 204 14.22 -3.04 -15.85
CA ILE A 204 14.95 -4.30 -15.68
C ILE A 204 15.78 -4.61 -16.93
N ILE A 205 15.18 -4.52 -18.12
CA ILE A 205 15.89 -4.79 -19.38
C ILE A 205 17.07 -3.84 -19.54
N ARG A 206 16.86 -2.54 -19.30
CA ARG A 206 17.94 -1.57 -19.42
C ARG A 206 19.04 -1.78 -18.39
N ALA A 207 18.69 -2.08 -17.15
CA ALA A 207 19.67 -2.34 -16.09
C ALA A 207 20.52 -3.57 -16.39
N VAL A 208 19.92 -4.65 -16.91
CA VAL A 208 20.64 -5.86 -17.35
C VAL A 208 21.61 -5.54 -18.47
N VAL A 209 21.21 -4.73 -19.47
CA VAL A 209 22.12 -4.30 -20.55
C VAL A 209 23.23 -3.40 -20.02
N PHE A 210 22.93 -2.49 -19.10
CA PHE A 210 23.89 -1.56 -18.52
C PHE A 210 24.97 -2.26 -17.68
N GLN A 211 24.60 -3.33 -16.97
CA GLN A 211 25.52 -4.16 -16.18
C GLN A 211 26.11 -5.34 -16.96
N GLU A 212 25.95 -5.35 -18.29
CA GLU A 212 26.47 -6.40 -19.18
C GLU A 212 26.00 -7.83 -18.80
N GLY A 213 24.83 -7.94 -18.17
CA GLY A 213 24.18 -9.22 -17.84
C GLY A 213 23.61 -9.28 -16.42
N ILE A 214 22.61 -10.14 -16.24
CA ILE A 214 21.97 -10.35 -14.93
C ILE A 214 22.93 -10.99 -13.92
N GLY A 215 23.93 -11.75 -14.40
CA GLY A 215 24.94 -12.38 -13.56
C GLY A 215 25.74 -11.36 -12.73
N HIS A 216 26.10 -10.21 -13.30
CA HIS A 216 26.78 -9.14 -12.58
C HIS A 216 25.91 -8.53 -11.48
N ILE A 217 24.62 -8.28 -11.77
CA ILE A 217 23.67 -7.77 -10.77
C ILE A 217 23.54 -8.72 -9.57
N VAL A 218 23.41 -10.02 -9.85
CA VAL A 218 23.32 -11.06 -8.81
C VAL A 218 24.62 -11.17 -8.02
N ASN A 219 25.76 -11.16 -8.70
CA ASN A 219 27.08 -11.30 -8.07
C ASN A 219 27.41 -10.09 -7.18
N ASP A 220 27.17 -8.88 -7.67
CA ASP A 220 27.31 -7.64 -6.88
C ASP A 220 26.38 -7.68 -5.65
N SER A 221 25.13 -8.10 -5.84
CA SER A 221 24.15 -8.22 -4.76
C SER A 221 24.54 -9.29 -3.73
N TYR A 222 25.20 -10.37 -4.18
CA TYR A 222 25.72 -11.41 -3.31
C TYR A 222 26.85 -10.88 -2.42
N TYR A 223 27.87 -10.26 -3.02
CA TYR A 223 28.99 -9.66 -2.27
C TYR A 223 28.56 -8.48 -1.40
N GLY A 224 27.52 -7.75 -1.82
CA GLY A 224 26.88 -6.72 -1.01
C GLY A 224 26.05 -7.25 0.15
N GLY A 225 25.86 -8.57 0.29
CA GLY A 225 25.03 -9.16 1.35
C GLY A 225 23.52 -8.96 1.15
N ARG A 226 23.06 -8.50 -0.02
CA ARG A 226 21.65 -8.26 -0.32
C ARG A 226 20.89 -9.56 -0.61
N LEU A 227 21.57 -10.63 -1.00
CA LEU A 227 20.94 -11.93 -1.28
C LEU A 227 20.78 -12.84 -0.06
N ASN A 228 20.83 -12.28 1.16
CA ASN A 228 20.51 -13.04 2.36
C ASN A 228 18.99 -13.19 2.51
N PHE A 229 18.44 -14.27 1.94
CA PHE A 229 17.01 -14.58 2.03
C PHE A 229 16.61 -15.12 3.40
N TRP A 230 17.49 -15.82 4.10
CA TRP A 230 17.10 -16.77 5.14
C TRP A 230 17.54 -16.35 6.54
N ASP A 231 17.11 -15.16 6.99
CA ASP A 231 17.26 -14.75 8.39
C ASP A 231 16.09 -15.30 9.24
N PHE A 232 16.35 -16.40 9.96
CA PHE A 232 15.38 -17.06 10.83
C PHE A 232 15.40 -16.56 12.29
N ASN A 233 16.02 -15.41 12.57
CA ASN A 233 16.04 -14.86 13.91
C ASN A 233 14.60 -14.55 14.40
N PRO A 234 14.15 -15.13 15.53
CA PRO A 234 12.79 -14.95 16.04
C PRO A 234 12.56 -13.60 16.73
N ASN A 235 13.58 -12.73 16.82
CA ASN A 235 13.46 -11.45 17.49
C ASN A 235 12.43 -10.53 16.78
N PRO A 236 11.30 -10.18 17.43
CA PRO A 236 10.24 -9.40 16.80
C PRO A 236 10.59 -7.91 16.64
N LEU A 237 11.70 -7.48 17.24
CA LEU A 237 12.22 -6.11 17.13
C LEU A 237 13.05 -5.89 15.86
N GLN A 238 13.43 -6.97 15.18
CA GLN A 238 14.15 -6.82 13.92
C GLN A 238 13.21 -6.39 12.81
N ARG A 239 13.67 -5.48 11.95
CA ARG A 239 12.85 -4.92 10.88
C ARG A 239 12.32 -6.01 9.95
N HIS A 240 13.22 -6.80 9.36
CA HIS A 240 12.92 -7.89 8.45
C HIS A 240 13.66 -9.16 8.86
N THR A 241 12.89 -10.23 8.99
CA THR A 241 13.29 -11.61 9.23
C THR A 241 12.22 -12.49 8.57
N PHE A 242 12.49 -13.78 8.43
CA PHE A 242 11.49 -14.75 7.99
C PHE A 242 10.18 -14.62 8.79
N TRP A 243 10.28 -14.51 10.12
CA TRP A 243 9.12 -14.47 11.02
C TRP A 243 8.35 -13.15 10.95
N THR A 244 9.04 -12.02 10.93
CA THR A 244 8.40 -10.69 10.87
C THR A 244 7.65 -10.52 9.55
N ILE A 245 8.22 -10.97 8.43
CA ILE A 245 7.58 -10.91 7.12
C ILE A 245 6.44 -11.92 7.02
N VAL A 246 6.67 -13.20 7.31
CA VAL A 246 5.63 -14.23 7.15
C VAL A 246 4.48 -14.00 8.14
N ILE A 247 4.76 -13.91 9.44
CA ILE A 247 3.70 -13.76 10.44
C ILE A 247 3.12 -12.34 10.40
N GLY A 248 3.96 -11.32 10.57
CA GLY A 248 3.50 -9.92 10.60
C GLY A 248 2.84 -9.51 9.28
N GLY A 249 3.45 -9.88 8.16
CA GLY A 249 2.88 -9.68 6.84
C GLY A 249 1.55 -10.41 6.64
N THR A 250 1.39 -11.67 7.09
CA THR A 250 0.13 -12.38 6.90
C THR A 250 -1.03 -11.71 7.63
N PHE A 251 -0.84 -11.19 8.84
CA PHE A 251 -1.89 -10.43 9.53
C PHE A 251 -2.18 -9.11 8.80
N THR A 252 -1.15 -8.35 8.44
CA THR A 252 -1.32 -7.06 7.76
C THR A 252 -2.07 -7.20 6.44
N TRP A 253 -1.64 -8.15 5.60
CA TRP A 253 -2.20 -8.37 4.28
C TRP A 253 -3.54 -9.12 4.31
N THR A 254 -3.80 -9.97 5.31
CA THR A 254 -5.14 -10.52 5.55
C THR A 254 -6.11 -9.42 5.97
N GLY A 255 -5.65 -8.40 6.71
CA GLY A 255 -6.44 -7.19 6.98
C GLY A 255 -6.85 -6.48 5.68
N ILE A 256 -5.91 -6.37 4.74
CA ILE A 256 -6.11 -5.71 3.45
C ILE A 256 -7.05 -6.51 2.53
N TYR A 257 -6.81 -7.81 2.33
CA TYR A 257 -7.59 -8.63 1.38
C TYR A 257 -8.86 -9.23 2.00
N GLY A 258 -8.83 -9.53 3.29
CA GLY A 258 -9.90 -10.22 4.00
C GLY A 258 -11.02 -9.29 4.42
N VAL A 259 -10.72 -8.10 4.96
CA VAL A 259 -11.73 -7.25 5.62
C VAL A 259 -11.82 -5.82 5.08
N ASN A 260 -10.82 -5.33 4.36
CA ASN A 260 -10.88 -3.98 3.80
C ASN A 260 -11.96 -3.87 2.72
N GLN A 261 -12.84 -2.87 2.86
CA GLN A 261 -13.93 -2.63 1.93
C GLN A 261 -13.48 -2.59 0.46
N SER A 262 -12.35 -1.93 0.15
CA SER A 262 -11.94 -1.74 -1.24
C SER A 262 -11.63 -3.05 -1.96
N GLN A 263 -11.17 -4.08 -1.23
CA GLN A 263 -10.93 -5.42 -1.77
C GLN A 263 -12.19 -6.26 -1.73
N VAL A 264 -12.90 -6.25 -0.61
CA VAL A 264 -14.12 -7.06 -0.45
C VAL A 264 -15.15 -6.72 -1.51
N GLN A 265 -15.34 -5.42 -1.76
CA GLN A 265 -16.28 -4.91 -2.76
C GLN A 265 -16.00 -5.43 -4.18
N ARG A 266 -14.74 -5.71 -4.54
CA ARG A 266 -14.36 -6.17 -5.87
C ARG A 266 -14.71 -7.64 -6.10
N TYR A 267 -14.34 -8.53 -5.17
CA TYR A 267 -14.64 -9.95 -5.37
C TYR A 267 -16.11 -10.31 -5.12
N ILE A 268 -16.86 -9.53 -4.34
CA ILE A 268 -18.33 -9.69 -4.25
C ILE A 268 -19.08 -9.16 -5.48
N ALA A 269 -18.41 -8.37 -6.34
CA ALA A 269 -18.95 -7.94 -7.63
C ALA A 269 -18.85 -9.04 -8.72
N CYS A 270 -18.23 -10.18 -8.41
CA CYS A 270 -18.22 -11.33 -9.30
C CYS A 270 -19.60 -11.99 -9.41
N LYS A 271 -19.86 -12.61 -10.57
CA LYS A 271 -21.13 -13.30 -10.86
C LYS A 271 -21.40 -14.56 -10.02
N THR A 272 -20.34 -15.29 -9.65
CA THR A 272 -20.45 -16.49 -8.81
C THR A 272 -19.36 -16.51 -7.76
N ARG A 273 -19.60 -17.23 -6.65
CA ARG A 273 -18.59 -17.47 -5.61
C ARG A 273 -17.33 -18.13 -6.17
N PHE A 274 -17.47 -18.99 -7.18
CA PHE A 274 -16.33 -19.58 -7.88
C PHE A 274 -15.49 -18.50 -8.58
N HIS A 275 -16.12 -17.58 -9.32
CA HIS A 275 -15.39 -16.47 -9.95
C HIS A 275 -14.76 -15.53 -8.92
N ALA A 276 -15.42 -15.30 -7.79
CA ALA A 276 -14.86 -14.51 -6.69
C ALA A 276 -13.58 -15.17 -6.14
N LYS A 277 -13.62 -16.46 -5.81
CA LYS A 277 -12.43 -17.21 -5.36
C LYS A 277 -11.33 -17.24 -6.43
N LEU A 278 -11.70 -17.57 -7.66
CA LEU A 278 -10.78 -17.62 -8.79
C LEU A 278 -10.09 -16.27 -9.00
N SER A 279 -10.79 -15.15 -8.78
CA SER A 279 -10.18 -13.81 -8.88
C SER A 279 -9.06 -13.58 -7.86
N LEU A 280 -9.20 -14.07 -6.63
CA LEU A 280 -8.16 -13.98 -5.60
C LEU A 280 -6.94 -14.86 -5.95
N TYR A 281 -7.17 -16.06 -6.47
CA TYR A 281 -6.08 -16.96 -6.89
C TYR A 281 -5.33 -16.45 -8.14
N ILE A 282 -6.03 -15.88 -9.13
CA ILE A 282 -5.37 -15.24 -10.27
C ILE A 282 -4.59 -13.99 -9.81
N ASN A 283 -5.14 -13.22 -8.87
CA ASN A 283 -4.46 -12.07 -8.27
C ASN A 283 -3.12 -12.47 -7.62
N LEU A 284 -3.00 -13.66 -7.02
CA LEU A 284 -1.75 -14.15 -6.44
C LEU A 284 -0.59 -14.17 -7.46
N VAL A 285 -0.88 -14.58 -8.70
CA VAL A 285 0.12 -14.59 -9.78
C VAL A 285 0.58 -13.16 -10.10
N GLY A 286 -0.36 -12.22 -10.15
CA GLY A 286 -0.05 -10.79 -10.34
C GLY A 286 0.81 -10.21 -9.22
N LEU A 287 0.51 -10.56 -7.96
CA LEU A 287 1.29 -10.14 -6.79
C LEU A 287 2.72 -10.68 -6.83
N TRP A 288 2.91 -11.95 -7.18
CA TRP A 288 4.24 -12.55 -7.32
C TRP A 288 5.03 -11.90 -8.47
N ALA A 289 4.39 -11.66 -9.61
CA ALA A 289 5.04 -11.02 -10.75
C ALA A 289 5.53 -9.60 -10.39
N ILE A 290 4.67 -8.76 -9.79
CA ILE A 290 5.05 -7.40 -9.40
C ILE A 290 6.11 -7.41 -8.30
N LEU A 291 6.00 -8.30 -7.31
CA LEU A 291 7.01 -8.44 -6.26
C LEU A 291 8.37 -8.82 -6.84
N ALA A 292 8.41 -9.80 -7.75
CA ALA A 292 9.65 -10.22 -8.41
C ALA A 292 10.27 -9.06 -9.21
N CYS A 293 9.46 -8.34 -9.99
CA CYS A 293 9.91 -7.16 -10.72
C CYS A 293 10.48 -6.07 -9.79
N ALA A 294 9.77 -5.75 -8.71
CA ALA A 294 10.20 -4.73 -7.75
C ALA A 294 11.52 -5.12 -7.03
N VAL A 295 11.66 -6.38 -6.64
CA VAL A 295 12.90 -6.89 -6.02
C VAL A 295 14.06 -6.84 -7.01
N LEU A 296 13.85 -7.28 -8.26
CA LEU A 296 14.88 -7.19 -9.30
C LEU A 296 15.31 -5.75 -9.58
N CYS A 297 14.37 -4.80 -9.62
CA CYS A 297 14.70 -3.38 -9.72
C CYS A 297 15.53 -2.88 -8.54
N GLY A 298 15.23 -3.30 -7.31
CA GLY A 298 16.00 -2.92 -6.13
C GLY A 298 17.43 -3.49 -6.13
N LEU A 299 17.60 -4.73 -6.60
CA LEU A 299 18.92 -5.34 -6.78
C LEU A 299 19.72 -4.67 -7.91
N ALA A 300 19.08 -4.35 -9.03
CA ALA A 300 19.67 -3.60 -10.12
C ALA A 300 20.13 -2.20 -9.67
N LEU A 301 19.27 -1.50 -8.92
CA LEU A 301 19.59 -0.22 -8.30
C LEU A 301 20.85 -0.34 -7.41
N TYR A 302 20.97 -1.41 -6.64
CA TYR A 302 22.16 -1.66 -5.83
C TYR A 302 23.41 -1.92 -6.66
N SER A 303 23.36 -2.80 -7.65
CA SER A 303 24.51 -3.13 -8.49
C SER A 303 25.05 -1.90 -9.24
N ILE A 304 24.17 -1.00 -9.68
CA ILE A 304 24.56 0.26 -10.37
C ILE A 304 25.19 1.27 -9.40
N TYR A 305 24.65 1.39 -8.18
CA TYR A 305 25.09 2.38 -7.19
C TYR A 305 25.89 1.80 -6.03
N LYS A 306 26.57 0.66 -6.24
CA LYS A 306 27.33 -0.02 -5.17
C LYS A 306 28.51 0.81 -4.65
N ASP A 307 29.17 1.54 -5.55
CA ASP A 307 30.37 2.34 -5.24
C ASP A 307 30.05 3.81 -4.95
N CYS A 308 28.91 4.29 -5.43
CA CYS A 308 28.43 5.65 -5.20
C CYS A 308 26.92 5.65 -4.98
N ASP A 309 26.51 5.62 -3.71
CA ASP A 309 25.13 5.76 -3.31
C ASP A 309 24.65 7.22 -3.47
N PRO A 310 23.67 7.49 -4.36
CA PRO A 310 23.19 8.84 -4.61
C PRO A 310 22.42 9.43 -3.42
N TRP A 311 21.91 8.61 -2.49
CA TRP A 311 21.19 9.10 -1.32
C TRP A 311 22.13 9.65 -0.24
N THR A 312 23.12 8.87 0.20
CA THR A 312 24.13 9.35 1.17
C THR A 312 25.07 10.40 0.57
N ALA A 313 25.26 10.41 -0.74
CA ALA A 313 25.93 11.50 -1.47
C ALA A 313 25.10 12.79 -1.59
N LYS A 314 23.87 12.82 -1.04
CA LYS A 314 22.92 13.97 -1.09
C LYS A 314 22.53 14.43 -2.51
N GLN A 315 22.64 13.55 -3.50
CA GLN A 315 22.09 13.81 -4.84
C GLN A 315 20.57 13.60 -4.86
N VAL A 316 20.06 12.83 -3.91
CA VAL A 316 18.64 12.53 -3.71
C VAL A 316 18.25 12.86 -2.27
N SER A 317 17.08 13.48 -2.08
CA SER A 317 16.62 13.91 -0.74
C SER A 317 15.97 12.79 0.06
N ALA A 318 15.24 11.89 -0.61
CA ALA A 318 14.50 10.80 0.02
C ALA A 318 14.79 9.44 -0.62
N PRO A 319 14.80 8.33 0.13
CA PRO A 319 15.06 7.00 -0.43
C PRO A 319 14.04 6.60 -1.51
N ASP A 320 12.79 7.05 -1.42
CA ASP A 320 11.74 6.79 -2.42
C ASP A 320 12.00 7.48 -3.79
N GLN A 321 12.95 8.42 -3.86
CA GLN A 321 13.38 9.08 -5.11
C GLN A 321 14.52 8.34 -5.82
N LEU A 322 15.08 7.26 -5.24
CA LEU A 322 16.16 6.48 -5.85
C LEU A 322 15.77 5.84 -7.19
N MET A 323 14.57 5.29 -7.28
CA MET A 323 14.09 4.68 -8.51
C MET A 323 13.87 5.70 -9.65
N PRO A 324 13.18 6.83 -9.42
CA PRO A 324 13.10 7.91 -10.41
C PRO A 324 14.48 8.43 -10.85
N TYR A 325 15.42 8.53 -9.90
CA TYR A 325 16.81 8.89 -10.19
C TYR A 325 17.47 7.89 -11.14
N LEU A 326 17.41 6.59 -10.81
CA LEU A 326 17.95 5.51 -11.64
C LEU A 326 17.39 5.54 -13.07
N VAL A 327 16.09 5.75 -13.19
CA VAL A 327 15.38 5.79 -14.47
C VAL A 327 15.95 6.90 -15.35
N LEU A 328 16.18 8.10 -14.83
CA LEU A 328 16.81 9.17 -15.62
C LEU A 328 18.26 8.84 -15.96
N ASP A 329 18.99 8.23 -15.05
CA ASP A 329 20.40 7.91 -15.26
C ASP A 329 20.59 6.90 -16.40
N ILE A 330 19.79 5.84 -16.43
CA ILE A 330 19.97 4.74 -17.40
C ILE A 330 19.06 4.81 -18.62
N LEU A 331 17.89 5.47 -18.55
CA LEU A 331 16.89 5.51 -19.64
C LEU A 331 16.79 6.85 -20.37
N ARG A 332 17.49 7.92 -19.96
CA ARG A 332 17.37 9.25 -20.61
C ARG A 332 17.58 9.25 -22.12
N ASP A 333 18.44 8.37 -22.62
CA ASP A 333 18.80 8.30 -24.04
C ASP A 333 17.74 7.56 -24.88
N PHE A 334 16.69 7.03 -24.24
CA PHE A 334 15.57 6.32 -24.87
C PHE A 334 14.26 7.09 -24.65
N PRO A 335 13.91 8.03 -25.56
CA PRO A 335 12.76 8.90 -25.37
C PRO A 335 11.46 8.11 -25.16
N GLY A 336 10.70 8.46 -24.13
CA GLY A 336 9.43 7.82 -23.78
C GLY A 336 9.53 6.75 -22.69
N LEU A 337 10.70 6.13 -22.47
CA LEU A 337 10.86 5.11 -21.43
C LEU A 337 10.89 5.71 -20.00
N PRO A 338 11.56 6.84 -19.73
CA PRO A 338 11.38 7.56 -18.46
C PRO A 338 9.92 7.93 -18.20
N GLY A 339 9.22 8.42 -19.23
CA GLY A 339 7.79 8.71 -19.16
C GLY A 339 6.93 7.47 -18.85
N LEU A 340 7.27 6.32 -19.43
CA LEU A 340 6.60 5.04 -19.18
C LEU A 340 6.76 4.57 -17.72
N PHE A 341 7.94 4.76 -17.12
CA PHE A 341 8.14 4.42 -15.71
C PHE A 341 7.37 5.36 -14.77
N VAL A 342 7.32 6.65 -15.05
CA VAL A 342 6.47 7.53 -14.23
C VAL A 342 4.99 7.21 -14.46
N ALA A 343 4.61 6.85 -15.68
CA ALA A 343 3.28 6.35 -15.97
C ALA A 343 2.96 5.06 -15.20
N SER A 344 3.91 4.15 -14.96
CA SER A 344 3.68 2.97 -14.12
C SER A 344 3.45 3.33 -12.65
N ALA A 345 4.25 4.24 -12.08
CA ALA A 345 4.04 4.71 -10.71
C ALA A 345 2.66 5.38 -10.55
N TYR A 346 2.30 6.27 -11.48
CA TYR A 346 0.98 6.92 -11.49
C TYR A 346 -0.15 5.92 -11.69
N SER A 347 0.00 4.93 -12.57
CA SER A 347 -1.00 3.89 -12.81
C SER A 347 -1.38 3.15 -11.52
N GLY A 348 -0.38 2.77 -10.71
CA GLY A 348 -0.62 2.16 -9.40
C GLY A 348 -1.35 3.10 -8.43
N THR A 349 -0.96 4.37 -8.38
CA THR A 349 -1.63 5.37 -7.54
C THR A 349 -3.08 5.62 -7.96
N LEU A 350 -3.33 5.82 -9.25
CA LEU A 350 -4.66 6.07 -9.79
C LEU A 350 -5.61 4.90 -9.47
N SER A 351 -5.15 3.65 -9.65
CA SER A 351 -5.92 2.47 -9.26
C SER A 351 -6.26 2.45 -7.76
N THR A 352 -5.27 2.74 -6.91
CA THR A 352 -5.44 2.70 -5.46
C THR A 352 -6.35 3.82 -4.94
N VAL A 353 -6.16 5.04 -5.42
CA VAL A 353 -6.95 6.22 -5.03
C VAL A 353 -8.39 6.06 -5.48
N SER A 354 -8.61 5.59 -6.71
CA SER A 354 -9.95 5.34 -7.23
C SER A 354 -10.71 4.27 -6.44
N SER A 355 -10.04 3.18 -6.10
CA SER A 355 -10.56 2.14 -5.21
C SER A 355 -10.98 2.70 -3.85
N SER A 356 -10.10 3.53 -3.27
CA SER A 356 -10.27 4.09 -1.93
C SER A 356 -11.43 5.07 -1.89
N ILE A 357 -11.51 6.00 -2.84
CA ILE A 357 -12.60 6.98 -2.95
C ILE A 357 -13.94 6.26 -3.15
N ASN A 358 -14.01 5.28 -4.06
CA ASN A 358 -15.24 4.52 -4.28
C ASN A 358 -15.67 3.75 -3.03
N ALA A 359 -14.73 3.13 -2.30
CA ALA A 359 -15.02 2.41 -1.07
C ALA A 359 -15.46 3.34 0.07
N LEU A 360 -14.82 4.50 0.23
CA LEU A 360 -15.19 5.54 1.19
C LEU A 360 -16.59 6.09 0.93
N ALA A 361 -16.91 6.38 -0.34
CA ALA A 361 -18.24 6.80 -0.75
C ALA A 361 -19.27 5.70 -0.48
N ALA A 362 -18.99 4.45 -0.86
CA ALA A 362 -19.88 3.30 -0.63
C ALA A 362 -20.23 3.13 0.85
N VAL A 363 -19.22 3.09 1.70
CA VAL A 363 -19.36 2.88 3.15
C VAL A 363 -20.09 4.05 3.80
N THR A 364 -19.78 5.29 3.42
CA THR A 364 -20.47 6.45 4.00
C THR A 364 -21.94 6.48 3.61
N VAL A 365 -22.25 6.20 2.34
CA VAL A 365 -23.63 6.17 1.87
C VAL A 365 -24.42 5.06 2.56
N GLU A 366 -23.87 3.85 2.63
CA GLU A 366 -24.58 2.69 3.18
C GLU A 366 -24.67 2.69 4.71
N ASP A 367 -23.62 3.10 5.41
CA ASP A 367 -23.52 2.99 6.87
C ASP A 367 -23.92 4.28 7.60
N LEU A 368 -23.73 5.46 6.98
CA LEU A 368 -23.95 6.75 7.65
C LEU A 368 -25.12 7.55 7.10
N ILE A 369 -25.46 7.42 5.82
CA ILE A 369 -26.53 8.22 5.19
C ILE A 369 -27.84 7.43 5.13
N ARG A 370 -27.81 6.25 4.49
CA ARG A 370 -28.99 5.42 4.24
C ARG A 370 -29.80 5.06 5.50
N PRO A 371 -29.19 4.78 6.67
CA PRO A 371 -29.96 4.45 7.88
C PRO A 371 -30.86 5.58 8.38
N TYR A 372 -30.49 6.85 8.11
CA TYR A 372 -31.26 8.02 8.54
C TYR A 372 -32.23 8.51 7.44
N PHE A 373 -31.96 8.22 6.18
CA PHE A 373 -32.76 8.67 5.03
C PHE A 373 -33.34 7.50 4.23
N ARG A 374 -34.30 6.78 4.83
CA ARG A 374 -34.89 5.54 4.28
C ARG A 374 -35.72 5.71 3.00
N SER A 375 -36.14 6.92 2.64
CA SER A 375 -37.06 7.20 1.52
C SER A 375 -36.39 7.87 0.30
N LEU A 376 -35.06 7.83 0.20
CA LEU A 376 -34.35 8.43 -0.94
C LEU A 376 -34.55 7.60 -2.22
N SER A 377 -34.87 8.28 -3.33
CA SER A 377 -34.85 7.69 -4.67
C SER A 377 -33.43 7.28 -5.06
N GLU A 378 -33.29 6.16 -5.79
CA GLU A 378 -32.01 5.67 -6.35
C GLU A 378 -31.22 6.74 -7.10
N LYS A 379 -31.91 7.65 -7.82
CA LYS A 379 -31.24 8.78 -8.50
C LYS A 379 -30.56 9.72 -7.51
N LYS A 380 -31.27 10.09 -6.42
CA LYS A 380 -30.70 10.98 -5.38
C LYS A 380 -29.55 10.29 -4.66
N LEU A 381 -29.66 8.99 -4.39
CA LEU A 381 -28.60 8.20 -3.76
C LEU A 381 -27.33 8.13 -4.62
N SER A 382 -27.50 8.01 -5.94
CA SER A 382 -26.39 8.09 -6.90
C SER A 382 -25.71 9.47 -6.88
N TRP A 383 -26.48 10.57 -6.92
CA TRP A 383 -25.93 11.93 -6.78
C TRP A 383 -25.20 12.16 -5.47
N ILE A 384 -25.73 11.63 -4.35
CA ILE A 384 -25.06 11.69 -3.05
C ILE A 384 -23.76 10.89 -3.10
N SER A 385 -23.75 9.69 -3.69
CA SER A 385 -22.54 8.88 -3.85
C SER A 385 -21.46 9.62 -4.65
N MET A 386 -21.84 10.27 -5.75
CA MET A 386 -20.93 11.11 -6.54
C MET A 386 -20.41 12.31 -5.74
N GLY A 387 -21.27 12.99 -4.98
CA GLY A 387 -20.86 14.08 -4.09
C GLY A 387 -19.89 13.62 -3.00
N MET A 388 -20.12 12.44 -2.42
CA MET A 388 -19.20 11.84 -1.44
C MET A 388 -17.86 11.47 -2.06
N SER A 389 -17.83 10.97 -3.30
CA SER A 389 -16.58 10.71 -4.03
C SER A 389 -15.77 12.00 -4.21
N LEU A 390 -16.42 13.11 -4.58
CA LEU A 390 -15.75 14.41 -4.69
C LEU A 390 -15.24 14.93 -3.35
N PHE A 391 -16.04 14.81 -2.29
CA PHE A 391 -15.65 15.18 -0.94
C PHE A 391 -14.40 14.42 -0.49
N TYR A 392 -14.41 13.08 -0.58
CA TYR A 392 -13.25 12.28 -0.19
C TYR A 392 -12.04 12.50 -1.09
N GLY A 393 -12.24 12.81 -2.38
CA GLY A 393 -11.15 13.25 -3.25
C GLY A 393 -10.42 14.47 -2.69
N GLY A 394 -11.17 15.50 -2.27
CA GLY A 394 -10.60 16.69 -1.61
C GLY A 394 -9.90 16.37 -0.28
N VAL A 395 -10.52 15.54 0.57
CA VAL A 395 -9.92 15.14 1.86
C VAL A 395 -8.61 14.36 1.64
N CYS A 396 -8.57 13.41 0.71
CA CYS A 396 -7.38 12.63 0.41
C CYS A 396 -6.22 13.49 -0.12
N ILE A 397 -6.52 14.52 -0.93
CA ILE A 397 -5.51 15.50 -1.37
C ILE A 397 -4.95 16.27 -0.16
N ALA A 398 -5.81 16.72 0.76
CA ALA A 398 -5.37 17.39 1.97
C ALA A 398 -4.47 16.48 2.84
N MET A 399 -4.78 15.18 2.91
CA MET A 399 -3.97 14.21 3.65
C MET A 399 -2.61 13.91 3.01
N ALA A 400 -2.39 14.22 1.73
CA ALA A 400 -1.07 14.10 1.11
C ALA A 400 -0.03 15.03 1.78
N ALA A 401 -0.48 16.13 2.40
CA ALA A 401 0.41 16.99 3.16
C ALA A 401 1.01 16.31 4.38
N LEU A 402 0.19 15.50 5.08
CA LEU A 402 0.69 14.71 6.20
C LEU A 402 1.71 13.66 5.74
N ALA A 403 1.52 13.08 4.54
CA ALA A 403 2.46 12.12 3.98
C ALA A 403 3.87 12.73 3.72
N SER A 404 3.96 14.04 3.44
CA SER A 404 5.24 14.71 3.17
C SER A 404 6.19 14.76 4.36
N VAL A 405 5.66 14.67 5.58
CA VAL A 405 6.44 14.64 6.82
C VAL A 405 6.64 13.23 7.36
N MET A 406 6.12 12.21 6.66
CA MET A 406 6.37 10.82 7.00
C MET A 406 7.72 10.38 6.41
N GLY A 407 8.39 9.44 7.07
CA GLY A 407 9.64 8.87 6.57
C GLY A 407 9.43 8.01 5.31
N ALA A 408 10.04 6.82 5.27
CA ALA A 408 9.87 5.91 4.13
C ALA A 408 8.38 5.59 3.88
N LEU A 409 7.90 5.85 2.67
CA LEU A 409 6.47 5.81 2.34
C LEU A 409 5.89 4.40 2.49
N LEU A 410 6.66 3.37 2.14
CA LEU A 410 6.27 1.97 2.31
C LEU A 410 6.03 1.60 3.77
N GLN A 411 6.97 1.98 4.64
CA GLN A 411 6.85 1.73 6.08
C GLN A 411 5.66 2.50 6.67
N ALA A 412 5.49 3.77 6.28
CA ALA A 412 4.37 4.59 6.73
C ALA A 412 3.01 3.96 6.37
N ALA A 413 2.84 3.55 5.11
CA ALA A 413 1.63 2.90 4.64
C ALA A 413 1.32 1.61 5.41
N LEU A 414 2.30 0.70 5.53
CA LEU A 414 2.11 -0.57 6.23
C LEU A 414 1.90 -0.39 7.73
N SER A 415 2.50 0.65 8.33
CA SER A 415 2.26 1.00 9.74
C SER A 415 0.82 1.44 9.98
N ILE A 416 0.22 2.24 9.09
CA ILE A 416 -1.19 2.65 9.19
C ILE A 416 -2.11 1.42 9.11
N PHE A 417 -1.86 0.52 8.15
CA PHE A 417 -2.58 -0.75 8.06
C PHE A 417 -2.41 -1.60 9.31
N GLY A 418 -1.21 -1.63 9.89
CA GLY A 418 -0.98 -2.37 11.12
C GLY A 418 -1.70 -1.77 12.33
N MET A 419 -1.59 -0.46 12.52
CA MET A 419 -2.15 0.22 13.69
C MET A 419 -3.68 0.22 13.73
N VAL A 420 -4.32 0.49 12.59
CA VAL A 420 -5.79 0.61 12.51
C VAL A 420 -6.44 -0.65 11.95
N GLY A 421 -5.82 -1.25 10.94
CA GLY A 421 -6.35 -2.44 10.26
C GLY A 421 -6.19 -3.72 11.07
N GLY A 422 -5.17 -3.83 11.93
CA GLY A 422 -4.98 -4.98 12.84
C GLY A 422 -6.15 -5.18 13.80
N PRO A 423 -6.54 -4.17 14.60
CA PRO A 423 -7.71 -4.26 15.47
C PRO A 423 -9.01 -4.55 14.70
N LEU A 424 -9.20 -3.97 13.51
CA LEU A 424 -10.35 -4.28 12.65
C LEU A 424 -10.33 -5.75 12.21
N LEU A 425 -9.20 -6.27 11.75
CA LEU A 425 -9.05 -7.69 11.42
C LEU A 425 -9.40 -8.57 12.62
N GLY A 426 -8.92 -8.21 13.82
CA GLY A 426 -9.24 -8.90 15.07
C GLY A 426 -10.73 -8.95 15.37
N LEU A 427 -11.44 -7.85 15.14
CA LEU A 427 -12.89 -7.78 15.33
C LEU A 427 -13.65 -8.69 14.37
N PHE A 428 -13.30 -8.69 13.09
CA PHE A 428 -13.91 -9.59 12.10
C PHE A 428 -13.54 -11.06 12.37
N ALA A 429 -12.28 -11.35 12.69
CA ALA A 429 -11.83 -12.69 13.04
C ALA A 429 -12.57 -13.23 14.27
N LEU A 430 -12.75 -12.41 15.31
CA LEU A 430 -13.53 -12.76 16.49
C LEU A 430 -14.99 -13.07 16.13
N GLY A 431 -15.61 -12.25 15.27
CA GLY A 431 -16.98 -12.47 14.82
C GLY A 431 -17.17 -13.76 14.02
N ILE A 432 -16.23 -14.06 13.11
CA ILE A 432 -16.31 -15.17 12.16
C ILE A 432 -15.89 -16.49 12.82
N LEU A 433 -14.79 -16.49 13.58
CA LEU A 433 -14.17 -17.71 14.12
C LEU A 433 -14.70 -18.06 15.52
N CYS A 434 -15.12 -17.08 16.33
CA CYS A 434 -15.58 -17.30 17.70
C CYS A 434 -17.10 -17.16 17.79
N SER A 435 -17.81 -18.28 17.59
CA SER A 435 -19.29 -18.32 17.64
C SER A 435 -19.89 -17.88 18.98
N PHE A 436 -19.15 -18.00 20.09
CA PHE A 436 -19.61 -17.63 21.43
C PHE A 436 -19.38 -16.15 21.78
N ALA A 437 -18.60 -15.41 20.98
CA ALA A 437 -18.27 -14.01 21.25
C ALA A 437 -19.53 -13.13 21.25
N ASN A 438 -19.62 -12.19 22.17
CA ASN A 438 -20.75 -11.26 22.28
C ASN A 438 -20.35 -9.83 21.86
N GLY A 439 -21.34 -8.93 21.75
CA GLY A 439 -21.08 -7.55 21.34
C GLY A 439 -20.25 -6.73 22.33
N MET A 440 -20.33 -7.01 23.63
CA MET A 440 -19.55 -6.31 24.64
C MET A 440 -18.06 -6.68 24.56
N GLY A 441 -17.76 -7.98 24.46
CA GLY A 441 -16.40 -8.46 24.28
C GLY A 441 -15.79 -7.99 22.97
N ALA A 442 -16.57 -7.99 21.88
CA ALA A 442 -16.13 -7.43 20.61
C ALA A 442 -15.77 -5.93 20.71
N PHE A 443 -16.57 -5.13 21.45
CA PHE A 443 -16.30 -3.71 21.67
C PHE A 443 -15.06 -3.46 22.53
N VAL A 444 -14.98 -4.11 23.70
CA VAL A 444 -13.83 -3.96 24.61
C VAL A 444 -12.54 -4.48 23.96
N GLY A 445 -12.63 -5.58 23.21
CA GLY A 445 -11.53 -6.10 22.41
C GLY A 445 -11.04 -5.09 21.38
N LEU A 446 -11.94 -4.53 20.58
CA LEU A 446 -11.59 -3.53 19.56
C LEU A 446 -10.89 -2.32 20.18
N VAL A 447 -11.47 -1.75 21.24
CA VAL A 447 -10.91 -0.57 21.91
C VAL A 447 -9.53 -0.87 22.49
N SER A 448 -9.35 -2.02 23.14
CA SER A 448 -8.08 -2.41 23.76
C SER A 448 -6.99 -2.67 22.70
N GLY A 449 -7.34 -3.39 21.62
CA GLY A 449 -6.43 -3.63 20.50
C GLY A 449 -6.03 -2.34 19.80
N PHE A 450 -6.99 -1.45 19.57
CA PHE A 450 -6.73 -0.15 18.97
C PHE A 450 -5.85 0.74 19.85
N ALA A 451 -6.11 0.81 21.14
CA ALA A 451 -5.31 1.57 22.09
C ALA A 451 -3.84 1.08 22.14
N ILE A 452 -3.63 -0.24 22.22
CA ILE A 452 -2.29 -0.83 22.27
C ILE A 452 -1.55 -0.63 20.94
N SER A 453 -2.22 -0.88 19.81
CA SER A 453 -1.63 -0.69 18.48
C SER A 453 -1.25 0.77 18.21
N LEU A 454 -2.09 1.73 18.58
CA LEU A 454 -1.77 3.16 18.45
C LEU A 454 -0.63 3.55 19.38
N TRP A 455 -0.64 3.10 20.63
CA TRP A 455 0.42 3.42 21.59
C TRP A 455 1.79 2.95 21.09
N VAL A 456 1.88 1.71 20.63
CA VAL A 456 3.12 1.14 20.11
C VAL A 456 3.53 1.81 18.80
N GLY A 457 2.60 1.98 17.86
CA GLY A 457 2.91 2.53 16.55
C GLY A 457 3.27 4.02 16.57
N ILE A 458 2.56 4.85 17.35
CA ILE A 458 2.93 6.26 17.55
C ILE A 458 4.25 6.36 18.32
N GLY A 459 4.43 5.53 19.35
CA GLY A 459 5.70 5.45 20.08
C GLY A 459 6.89 5.13 19.18
N ALA A 460 6.72 4.24 18.21
CA ALA A 460 7.74 3.88 17.21
C ALA A 460 8.04 5.02 16.20
N GLN A 461 7.10 5.94 15.96
CA GLN A 461 7.34 7.13 15.14
C GLN A 461 8.07 8.22 15.91
N ILE A 462 7.75 8.41 17.19
CA ILE A 462 8.42 9.39 18.06
C ILE A 462 9.84 8.92 18.41
N TYR A 463 10.00 7.62 18.69
CA TYR A 463 11.27 6.98 19.04
C TYR A 463 11.63 5.90 18.00
N PRO A 464 12.18 6.30 16.84
CA PRO A 464 12.49 5.35 15.78
C PRO A 464 13.44 4.24 16.27
N PRO A 465 13.29 2.99 15.79
CA PRO A 465 14.15 1.89 16.19
C PRO A 465 15.62 2.17 15.83
N LEU A 466 16.54 1.79 16.71
CA LEU A 466 17.98 1.99 16.50
C LEU A 466 18.49 1.19 15.27
N PRO A 467 19.59 1.62 14.63
CA PRO A 467 20.23 0.88 13.53
C PRO A 467 20.56 -0.58 13.88
N VAL A 468 20.85 -0.88 15.14
CA VAL A 468 21.11 -2.25 15.63
C VAL A 468 19.87 -3.16 15.50
N ARG A 469 18.66 -2.59 15.53
CA ARG A 469 17.39 -3.32 15.36
C ARG A 469 16.95 -3.37 13.90
N THR A 470 17.24 -2.31 13.13
CA THR A 470 16.84 -2.24 11.72
C THR A 470 17.82 -2.86 10.74
N ILE A 471 19.09 -3.01 11.13
CA ILE A 471 20.19 -3.65 10.40
C ILE A 471 20.20 -3.20 8.92
N PRO A 472 20.35 -1.89 8.64
CA PRO A 472 20.53 -1.43 7.27
C PRO A 472 21.84 -1.97 6.71
N LEU A 473 21.83 -2.39 5.46
CA LEU A 473 23.03 -2.86 4.77
C LEU A 473 23.94 -1.68 4.40
N SER A 474 25.25 -1.94 4.32
CA SER A 474 26.26 -0.91 4.07
C SER A 474 26.09 -0.24 2.71
N LEU A 475 26.24 1.08 2.67
CA LEU A 475 26.26 1.91 1.47
C LEU A 475 27.63 2.59 1.38
N SER A 476 28.12 2.82 0.16
CA SER A 476 29.44 3.42 -0.08
C SER A 476 29.31 4.71 -0.89
N THR A 477 30.12 5.70 -0.55
CA THR A 477 30.29 6.96 -1.30
C THR A 477 31.69 7.09 -1.90
N ALA A 478 32.52 6.04 -1.82
CA ALA A 478 33.92 6.08 -2.21
C ALA A 478 34.13 6.42 -3.70
N GLY A 479 33.20 6.01 -4.57
CA GLY A 479 33.22 6.30 -6.00
C GLY A 479 32.50 7.60 -6.38
N CYS A 480 31.95 8.35 -5.42
CA CYS A 480 31.26 9.60 -5.72
C CYS A 480 32.25 10.74 -5.96
N ASN A 481 32.13 11.40 -7.11
CA ASN A 481 32.90 12.60 -7.40
C ASN A 481 32.26 13.81 -6.67
N ILE A 482 32.52 13.91 -5.36
CA ILE A 482 32.04 15.04 -4.55
C ILE A 482 32.92 16.23 -4.92
N SER A 483 32.41 17.11 -5.79
CA SER A 483 33.08 18.36 -6.13
C SER A 483 33.33 19.15 -4.84
N SER A 484 34.60 19.23 -4.45
CA SER A 484 35.10 20.00 -3.32
C SER A 484 34.71 21.46 -3.44
N SER A 485 33.52 21.80 -2.94
CA SER A 485 33.06 23.17 -2.70
C SER A 485 32.87 23.34 -1.20
N SER A 486 33.96 23.20 -0.46
CA SER A 486 34.13 23.82 0.85
C SER A 486 35.62 23.86 1.16
N ASN A 487 36.19 25.06 1.07
CA ASN A 487 37.45 25.40 1.71
C ASN A 487 37.33 25.08 3.20
N PHE A 488 37.94 23.99 3.65
CA PHE A 488 38.37 23.83 5.03
C PHE A 488 39.73 23.13 5.02
N THR A 489 40.76 23.90 5.34
CA THR A 489 42.12 23.46 5.65
C THR A 489 42.15 22.76 7.01
N SER A 490 43.11 21.82 7.14
CA SER A 490 43.68 21.20 8.38
C SER A 490 43.33 19.70 8.57
N PRO A 491 44.22 18.88 9.17
CA PRO A 491 44.93 17.82 8.44
C PRO A 491 44.64 16.38 8.93
N THR A 492 44.95 15.41 8.06
CA THR A 492 45.26 14.00 8.34
C THR A 492 44.75 13.39 9.65
N GLU A 493 43.56 12.78 9.61
CA GLU A 493 43.20 11.64 10.47
C GLU A 493 42.44 10.58 9.66
N ASN A 494 43.01 9.37 9.65
CA ASN A 494 42.49 8.00 9.43
C ASN A 494 41.08 7.75 8.84
N PRO A 495 40.88 6.63 8.10
CA PRO A 495 39.59 6.29 7.50
C PRO A 495 38.61 5.82 8.58
N VAL A 496 37.96 6.78 9.25
CA VAL A 496 36.86 6.51 10.16
C VAL A 496 35.61 6.26 9.33
N THR A 497 35.10 5.05 9.46
CA THR A 497 33.77 4.61 9.06
C THR A 497 32.74 5.68 9.44
N THR A 498 32.22 6.40 8.45
CA THR A 498 31.27 7.50 8.66
C THR A 498 29.91 6.95 9.07
N LEU A 499 29.77 6.61 10.36
CA LEU A 499 28.50 6.46 11.04
C LEU A 499 27.81 7.84 11.04
N PHE A 500 26.83 8.03 10.17
CA PHE A 500 25.95 9.18 10.24
C PHE A 500 25.08 9.08 11.50
N TYR A 501 25.57 9.68 12.58
CA TYR A 501 24.76 10.15 13.68
C TYR A 501 23.84 11.25 13.15
N THR A 502 22.56 10.95 13.00
CA THR A 502 21.58 12.00 13.32
C THR A 502 21.84 12.37 14.77
N GLN A 503 22.03 13.66 15.05
CA GLN A 503 21.96 14.17 16.42
C GLN A 503 20.58 13.84 16.98
N ALA A 504 20.41 12.63 17.50
CA ALA A 504 19.54 12.41 18.62
C ALA A 504 20.11 13.31 19.70
N LYS A 505 19.38 14.37 20.05
CA LYS A 505 19.56 15.00 21.37
C LYS A 505 19.74 13.85 22.38
N GLU A 506 20.76 13.92 23.22
CA GLU A 506 20.93 13.08 24.41
C GLU A 506 19.74 13.30 25.37
N TYR A 507 18.55 12.90 24.96
CA TYR A 507 17.52 12.46 25.86
C TYR A 507 17.84 10.99 26.10
N THR A 508 18.09 10.63 27.35
CA THR A 508 18.09 9.23 27.81
C THR A 508 16.90 8.51 27.18
N ARG A 509 17.17 7.66 26.19
CA ARG A 509 16.15 6.89 25.50
C ARG A 509 15.48 5.98 26.53
N PRO A 510 14.16 6.09 26.76
CA PRO A 510 13.51 5.29 27.78
C PRO A 510 13.61 3.80 27.42
N VAL A 511 13.75 2.93 28.41
CA VAL A 511 13.84 1.46 28.21
C VAL A 511 12.64 0.91 27.42
N LEU A 512 11.48 1.57 27.55
CA LEU A 512 10.29 1.28 26.78
C LEU A 512 10.49 1.46 25.26
N ALA A 513 11.32 2.42 24.86
CA ALA A 513 11.63 2.69 23.46
C ALA A 513 12.57 1.64 22.83
N ASP A 514 13.38 0.96 23.63
CA ASP A 514 14.28 -0.11 23.15
C ASP A 514 13.56 -1.45 22.96
N ASN A 515 12.40 -1.60 23.61
CA ASN A 515 11.55 -2.79 23.53
C ASN A 515 10.29 -2.50 22.71
N TRP A 516 9.26 -1.90 23.31
CA TRP A 516 7.94 -1.75 22.70
C TRP A 516 7.96 -0.88 21.43
N TYR A 517 8.69 0.23 21.42
CA TYR A 517 8.75 1.12 20.26
C TYR A 517 9.75 0.67 19.19
N SER A 518 10.52 -0.38 19.47
CA SER A 518 11.42 -1.02 18.50
C SER A 518 10.79 -2.21 17.79
N LEU A 519 9.52 -2.52 18.05
CA LEU A 519 8.79 -3.59 17.37
C LEU A 519 8.73 -3.35 15.85
N SER A 520 8.93 -4.41 15.06
CA SER A 520 8.80 -4.31 13.61
C SER A 520 7.42 -3.77 13.23
N TYR A 521 7.38 -2.83 12.28
CA TYR A 521 6.14 -2.23 11.80
C TYR A 521 5.16 -3.26 11.21
N LEU A 522 5.66 -4.42 10.76
CA LEU A 522 4.84 -5.54 10.28
C LEU A 522 4.08 -6.24 11.41
N TYR A 523 4.56 -6.17 12.64
CA TYR A 523 3.90 -6.80 13.80
C TYR A 523 2.82 -5.91 14.43
N PHE A 524 2.67 -4.64 14.04
CA PHE A 524 1.60 -3.78 14.56
C PHE A 524 0.22 -4.39 14.30
N SER A 525 0.02 -5.00 13.12
CA SER A 525 -1.23 -5.68 12.77
C SER A 525 -1.45 -6.91 13.64
N THR A 526 -0.42 -7.74 13.83
CA THR A 526 -0.48 -8.95 14.65
C THR A 526 -0.80 -8.62 16.09
N LEU A 527 -0.11 -7.63 16.67
CA LEU A 527 -0.36 -7.17 18.04
C LEU A 527 -1.82 -6.70 18.20
N GLY A 528 -2.29 -5.83 17.32
CA GLY A 528 -3.66 -5.33 17.36
C GLY A 528 -4.72 -6.43 17.21
N THR A 529 -4.49 -7.38 16.29
CA THR A 529 -5.39 -8.50 16.04
C THR A 529 -5.45 -9.42 17.27
N LEU A 530 -4.29 -9.84 17.79
CA LEU A 530 -4.21 -10.76 18.91
C LEU A 530 -4.79 -10.17 20.19
N VAL A 531 -4.49 -8.91 20.50
CA VAL A 531 -5.07 -8.22 21.66
C VAL A 531 -6.59 -8.13 21.51
N THR A 532 -7.09 -7.75 20.34
CA THR A 532 -8.53 -7.65 20.08
C THR A 532 -9.23 -8.97 20.29
N VAL A 533 -8.68 -10.06 19.75
CA VAL A 533 -9.25 -11.41 19.88
C VAL A 533 -9.14 -11.90 21.32
N ALA A 534 -7.99 -11.77 21.97
CA ALA A 534 -7.77 -12.27 23.33
C ALA A 534 -8.66 -11.56 24.35
N VAL A 535 -8.64 -10.22 24.37
CA VAL A 535 -9.49 -9.42 25.26
C VAL A 535 -10.96 -9.63 24.93
N GLY A 536 -11.31 -9.76 23.65
CA GLY A 536 -12.67 -10.02 23.22
C GLY A 536 -13.22 -11.38 23.65
N ILE A 537 -12.39 -12.43 23.60
CA ILE A 537 -12.74 -13.77 24.11
C ILE A 537 -12.93 -13.71 25.62
N VAL A 538 -11.95 -13.20 26.36
CA VAL A 538 -12.00 -13.14 27.84
C VAL A 538 -13.24 -12.36 28.30
N THR A 539 -13.47 -11.17 27.73
CA THR A 539 -14.62 -10.34 28.09
C THR A 539 -15.93 -11.03 27.71
N SER A 540 -16.00 -11.70 26.55
CA SER A 540 -17.22 -12.42 26.15
C SER A 540 -17.56 -13.57 27.10
N LEU A 541 -16.55 -14.25 27.65
CA LEU A 541 -16.75 -15.30 28.65
C LEU A 541 -17.22 -14.73 29.99
N LEU A 542 -16.71 -13.56 30.38
CA LEU A 542 -17.07 -12.89 31.64
C LEU A 542 -18.46 -12.26 31.61
N THR A 543 -18.89 -11.68 30.49
CA THR A 543 -20.17 -10.96 30.39
C THR A 543 -21.31 -11.83 29.84
N GLY A 544 -21.11 -13.14 29.73
CA GLY A 544 -22.09 -14.11 29.24
C GLY A 544 -22.02 -14.32 27.72
N THR A 545 -22.02 -15.57 27.26
CA THR A 545 -21.88 -15.90 25.84
C THR A 545 -23.12 -15.50 25.05
N SER A 546 -22.94 -15.02 23.82
CA SER A 546 -24.07 -14.85 22.91
C SER A 546 -24.64 -16.24 22.58
N PRO A 547 -25.96 -16.44 22.55
CA PRO A 547 -26.54 -17.63 21.93
C PRO A 547 -25.94 -17.77 20.53
N ARG A 548 -25.69 -19.01 20.06
CA ARG A 548 -25.32 -19.25 18.67
C ARG A 548 -26.41 -18.64 17.80
N THR A 549 -26.22 -17.41 17.32
CA THR A 549 -27.04 -16.87 16.25
C THR A 549 -26.77 -17.78 15.07
N VAL A 550 -27.80 -18.57 14.75
CA VAL A 550 -27.85 -19.49 13.63
C VAL A 550 -27.78 -18.64 12.36
N ILE A 551 -26.59 -18.16 12.02
CA ILE A 551 -26.26 -17.97 10.61
C ILE A 551 -26.12 -19.41 10.12
N GLU A 552 -27.24 -19.96 9.67
CA GLU A 552 -27.36 -21.35 9.24
C GLU A 552 -26.36 -21.54 8.09
N TRP A 553 -25.18 -22.08 8.40
CA TRP A 553 -24.14 -22.42 7.44
C TRP A 553 -24.60 -23.67 6.67
N LYS A 554 -25.66 -23.55 5.86
CA LYS A 554 -25.98 -24.60 4.89
C LYS A 554 -24.82 -24.68 3.90
N SER A 555 -24.22 -25.87 3.85
CA SER A 555 -23.02 -26.24 3.10
C SER A 555 -23.17 -25.90 1.62
#